data_AF-A0A3L6NN88-F1
#
_entry.id   AF-A0A3L6NN88-F1
#
_cell.length_a   1.000
_cell.length_b   1.000
_cell.length_c   1.000
_cell.angle_alpha   90.00
_cell.angle_beta   90.00
_cell.angle_gamma   90.00
#
_symmetry.space_group_name_H-M   'P 1'
#
loop_
_entity.id
_entity.type
_entity.pdbx_description
1 polymer ?
#
loop_
_entity_poly.entity_id
_entity_poly.type
_entity_poly.pdbx_seq_one_letter_code
_entity_poly.pdbx_strand_id
1 'polypeptide(L)'
;MEWDMPVEIEAQLGGRQQMQETTKAFLQLTRSWMPIVNGKRHLATVLNPLVPHRRPTALMALCMKLCCLPVGKVEEKRVLYDLVKKFYAEVERQEDSCIQVMQSAVFIAVFEMGDAIFPAAYLTVGALARYGMAMGMDMINQDVLGKDCDAAAGASWADIEEMRRVWWGALILDRLLNVSQPSRGLITADPSFEEFLPADDEFFYNQSSSPEHATRISEGFTFKMGSFARLCQATHLISKSLAFCRGASNGSDEVPQNSPPGEVGQLCRTLESLVRVNELEVTSRQLAFCSQSSVSYIGILLLQGHYWRRAGHKLEHDSTPNIFPETISALETLDRISTTLCEGGYDLWQHLEDGRCSLFLVELVYQGMLILLQMDKVWLAEEVQRKKESLGWLLSHMGKRWPLVAVYKRTLEARESILAVEDALT
;
A
#
# COMPACT_ATOMS: atom_id res chain seq x y z
N MET A 1 -6.99 18.81 32.72
CA MET A 1 -7.74 19.87 32.03
C MET A 1 -8.69 19.15 31.09
N GLU A 2 -10.00 19.19 31.33
CA GLU A 2 -10.95 18.61 30.38
C GLU A 2 -10.97 19.53 29.16
N TRP A 3 -10.38 19.08 28.07
CA TRP A 3 -10.47 19.79 26.82
C TRP A 3 -11.80 19.46 26.16
N ASP A 4 -12.65 20.47 26.04
CA ASP A 4 -13.92 20.37 25.33
C ASP A 4 -13.69 20.13 23.83
N MET A 5 -14.59 19.37 23.19
CA MET A 5 -14.47 19.05 21.78
C MET A 5 -14.93 20.24 20.94
N PRO A 6 -14.20 20.67 19.90
CA PRO A 6 -14.66 21.77 19.06
C PRO A 6 -16.00 21.43 18.40
N VAL A 7 -16.95 22.39 18.41
CA VAL A 7 -18.33 22.20 17.89
C VAL A 7 -18.35 21.69 16.44
N GLU A 8 -17.42 22.16 15.62
CA GLU A 8 -17.28 21.71 14.22
C GLU A 8 -16.94 20.22 14.11
N ILE A 9 -16.15 19.68 15.05
CA ILE A 9 -15.79 18.27 15.12
C ILE A 9 -17.00 17.44 15.54
N GLU A 10 -17.72 17.87 16.58
CA GLU A 10 -18.93 17.19 17.04
C GLU A 10 -20.00 17.11 15.94
N ALA A 11 -20.20 18.21 15.21
CA ALA A 11 -21.12 18.27 14.08
C ALA A 11 -20.76 17.27 12.97
N GLN A 12 -19.46 17.06 12.72
CA GLN A 12 -18.99 16.11 11.70
C GLN A 12 -19.02 14.65 12.15
N LEU A 13 -18.83 14.37 13.45
CA LEU A 13 -18.97 13.02 13.99
C LEU A 13 -20.41 12.51 13.87
N GLY A 14 -21.38 13.40 14.07
CA GLY A 14 -22.79 13.08 14.00
C GLY A 14 -23.23 12.13 15.13
N GLY A 15 -24.32 11.40 14.88
CA GLY A 15 -24.88 10.47 15.87
C GLY A 15 -24.06 9.17 16.00
N ARG A 16 -24.19 8.48 17.14
CA ARG A 16 -23.47 7.21 17.37
C ARG A 16 -23.81 6.11 16.39
N GLN A 17 -25.05 6.06 15.92
CA GLN A 17 -25.44 5.12 14.87
C GLN A 17 -24.65 5.38 13.58
N GLN A 18 -24.54 6.65 13.18
CA GLN A 18 -23.76 7.05 12.00
C GLN A 18 -22.27 6.72 12.17
N MET A 19 -21.70 6.99 13.35
CA MET A 19 -20.32 6.59 13.65
C MET A 19 -20.13 5.08 13.59
N GLN A 20 -21.08 4.30 14.10
CA GLN A 20 -21.04 2.84 14.06
C GLN A 20 -21.08 2.30 12.64
N GLU A 21 -21.98 2.81 11.81
CA GLU A 21 -22.13 2.43 10.40
C GLU A 21 -20.87 2.78 9.62
N THR A 22 -20.36 4.00 9.81
CA THR A 22 -19.12 4.47 9.18
C THR A 22 -17.93 3.62 9.58
N THR A 23 -17.79 3.29 10.87
CA THR A 23 -16.72 2.44 11.39
C THR A 23 -16.79 1.04 10.78
N LYS A 24 -17.98 0.43 10.72
CA LYS A 24 -18.17 -0.90 10.11
C LYS A 24 -17.79 -0.89 8.63
N ALA A 25 -18.27 0.10 7.87
CA ALA A 25 -17.92 0.26 6.46
C ALA A 25 -16.41 0.45 6.27
N PHE A 26 -15.79 1.29 7.10
CA PHE A 26 -14.35 1.55 7.05
C PHE A 26 -13.51 0.30 7.35
N LEU A 27 -13.86 -0.45 8.39
CA LEU A 27 -13.18 -1.68 8.74
C LEU A 27 -13.31 -2.72 7.63
N GLN A 28 -14.46 -2.79 6.95
CA GLN A 28 -14.62 -3.66 5.78
C GLN A 28 -13.71 -3.24 4.61
N LEU A 29 -13.62 -1.92 4.33
CA LEU A 29 -12.76 -1.37 3.27
C LEU A 29 -11.27 -1.64 3.50
N THR A 30 -10.83 -1.66 4.76
CA THR A 30 -9.40 -1.79 5.12
C THR A 30 -9.00 -3.21 5.51
N ARG A 31 -9.95 -4.11 5.81
CA ARG A 31 -9.69 -5.47 6.30
C ARG A 31 -8.69 -6.25 5.46
N SER A 32 -8.74 -6.13 4.13
CA SER A 32 -7.94 -6.95 3.22
C SER A 32 -6.52 -6.43 2.99
N TRP A 33 -6.19 -5.20 3.42
CA TRP A 33 -4.92 -4.58 3.04
C TRP A 33 -4.30 -3.61 4.05
N MET A 34 -5.10 -3.01 4.94
CA MET A 34 -4.62 -2.16 6.04
C MET A 34 -5.39 -2.40 7.37
N PRO A 35 -5.46 -3.65 7.87
CA PRO A 35 -6.11 -3.98 9.15
C PRO A 35 -5.24 -3.57 10.34
N ILE A 36 -5.10 -2.26 10.57
CA ILE A 36 -4.27 -1.69 11.66
C ILE A 36 -5.07 -1.26 12.89
N VAL A 37 -6.39 -1.41 12.87
CA VAL A 37 -7.30 -1.05 13.96
C VAL A 37 -7.98 -2.30 14.50
N ASN A 38 -7.98 -2.47 15.82
CA ASN A 38 -8.77 -3.49 16.48
C ASN A 38 -10.25 -3.08 16.47
N GLY A 39 -10.97 -3.48 15.42
CA GLY A 39 -12.31 -3.01 15.13
C GLY A 39 -13.33 -3.25 16.24
N LYS A 40 -13.30 -4.43 16.89
CA LYS A 40 -14.19 -4.76 18.02
C LYS A 40 -13.96 -3.81 19.21
N ARG A 41 -12.68 -3.55 19.54
CA ARG A 41 -12.31 -2.64 20.63
C ARG A 41 -12.71 -1.19 20.31
N HIS A 42 -12.40 -0.73 19.10
CA HIS A 42 -12.75 0.61 18.65
C HIS A 42 -14.27 0.84 18.66
N LEU A 43 -15.05 -0.11 18.14
CA LEU A 43 -16.52 -0.05 18.18
C LEU A 43 -17.05 -0.01 19.61
N ALA A 44 -16.51 -0.83 20.52
CA ALA A 44 -16.91 -0.81 21.92
C ALA A 44 -16.66 0.57 22.57
N THR A 45 -15.52 1.21 22.26
CA THR A 45 -15.20 2.57 22.73
C THR A 45 -16.14 3.63 22.15
N VAL A 46 -16.37 3.62 20.83
CA VAL A 46 -17.22 4.62 20.15
C VAL A 46 -18.69 4.51 20.57
N LEU A 47 -19.17 3.31 20.89
CA LEU A 47 -20.57 3.09 21.24
C LEU A 47 -20.87 3.36 22.72
N ASN A 48 -19.86 3.41 23.59
CA ASN A 48 -20.06 3.49 25.03
C ASN A 48 -20.65 4.85 25.47
N PRO A 49 -21.86 4.89 26.07
CA PRO A 49 -22.46 6.14 26.54
C PRO A 49 -21.82 6.82 27.72
N LEU A 50 -21.02 6.09 28.47
CA LEU A 50 -20.49 6.54 29.73
C LEU A 50 -19.09 7.17 29.57
N VAL A 51 -18.52 7.11 28.36
CA VAL A 51 -17.14 7.55 28.09
C VAL A 51 -17.16 8.66 27.05
N PRO A 52 -16.82 9.91 27.44
CA PRO A 52 -16.62 10.99 26.49
C PRO A 52 -15.57 10.61 25.43
N HIS A 53 -15.78 11.04 24.19
CA HIS A 53 -14.81 10.78 23.14
C HIS A 53 -13.56 11.63 23.38
N ARG A 54 -12.44 10.95 23.63
CA ARG A 54 -11.12 11.61 23.58
C ARG A 54 -10.85 12.12 22.17
N ARG A 55 -10.08 13.19 22.05
CA ARG A 55 -9.75 13.78 20.74
C ARG A 55 -9.10 12.80 19.75
N PRO A 56 -8.17 11.91 20.16
CA PRO A 56 -7.63 10.89 19.23
C PRO A 56 -8.70 9.93 18.69
N THR A 57 -9.71 9.58 19.50
CA THR A 57 -10.84 8.75 19.07
C THR A 57 -11.75 9.49 18.09
N ALA A 58 -12.03 10.77 18.35
CA ALA A 58 -12.78 11.61 17.41
C ALA A 58 -12.04 11.78 16.08
N LEU A 59 -10.73 12.03 16.13
CA LEU A 59 -9.87 12.16 14.95
C LEU A 59 -9.89 10.86 14.13
N MET A 60 -9.82 9.70 14.78
CA MET A 60 -9.97 8.41 14.12
C MET A 60 -11.30 8.30 13.38
N ALA A 61 -12.41 8.60 14.06
CA ALA A 61 -13.75 8.51 13.46
C ALA A 61 -13.91 9.45 12.26
N LEU A 62 -13.32 10.65 12.29
CA LEU A 62 -13.30 11.56 11.14
C LEU A 62 -12.44 11.03 9.99
N CYS A 63 -11.28 10.43 10.27
CA CYS A 63 -10.46 9.78 9.24
C CYS A 63 -11.21 8.62 8.57
N MET A 64 -11.91 7.80 9.37
CA MET A 64 -12.75 6.72 8.87
C MET A 64 -13.87 7.26 7.96
N LYS A 65 -14.56 8.33 8.40
CA LYS A 65 -15.58 9.01 7.61
C LYS A 65 -15.03 9.51 6.29
N LEU A 66 -13.89 10.22 6.33
CA LEU A 66 -13.22 10.77 5.15
C LEU A 66 -12.90 9.68 4.12
N CYS A 67 -12.32 8.56 4.56
CA CYS A 67 -11.99 7.44 3.69
C CYS A 67 -13.20 6.72 3.09
N CYS A 68 -14.36 6.77 3.75
CA CYS A 68 -15.62 6.20 3.29
C CYS A 68 -16.41 7.11 2.35
N LEU A 69 -16.03 8.38 2.18
CA LEU A 69 -16.76 9.28 1.28
C LEU A 69 -16.61 8.84 -0.19
N PRO A 70 -17.70 8.80 -0.97
CA PRO A 70 -17.67 8.45 -2.39
C PRO A 70 -16.96 9.53 -3.20
N VAL A 71 -16.39 9.15 -4.35
CA VAL A 71 -15.64 10.08 -5.24
C VAL A 71 -16.49 11.27 -5.71
N GLY A 72 -17.80 11.08 -5.91
CA GLY A 72 -18.69 12.17 -6.34
C GLY A 72 -18.88 13.31 -5.33
N LYS A 73 -18.52 13.12 -4.06
CA LYS A 73 -18.68 14.12 -2.98
C LYS A 73 -17.43 15.00 -2.82
N VAL A 74 -16.97 15.62 -3.90
CA VAL A 74 -15.68 16.35 -3.97
C VAL A 74 -15.60 17.48 -2.93
N GLU A 75 -16.63 18.32 -2.84
CA GLU A 75 -16.62 19.46 -1.91
C GLU A 75 -16.68 19.01 -0.44
N GLU A 76 -17.54 18.03 -0.12
CA GLU A 76 -17.65 17.46 1.23
C GLU A 76 -16.33 16.80 1.66
N LYS A 77 -15.65 16.09 0.75
CA LYS A 77 -14.32 15.53 0.99
C LYS A 77 -13.29 16.60 1.28
N ARG A 78 -13.25 17.67 0.47
CA ARG A 78 -12.30 18.78 0.66
C ARG A 78 -12.50 19.43 2.03
N VAL A 79 -13.73 19.80 2.36
CA VAL A 79 -14.06 20.44 3.66
C VAL A 79 -13.70 19.52 4.83
N LEU A 80 -14.03 18.22 4.74
CA LEU A 80 -13.72 17.26 5.80
C LEU A 80 -12.22 17.00 5.92
N TYR A 81 -11.49 16.91 4.80
CA TYR A 81 -10.04 16.74 4.79
C TYR A 81 -9.34 17.94 5.45
N ASP A 82 -9.72 19.17 5.10
CA ASP A 82 -9.14 20.37 5.71
C ASP A 82 -9.40 20.42 7.22
N LEU A 83 -10.60 20.03 7.65
CA LEU A 83 -10.93 19.91 9.07
C LEU A 83 -10.09 18.83 9.76
N VAL A 84 -9.96 17.65 9.17
CA VAL A 84 -9.14 16.55 9.70
C VAL A 84 -7.68 16.96 9.83
N LYS A 85 -7.10 17.65 8.85
CA LYS A 85 -5.70 18.12 8.92
C LYS A 85 -5.48 19.13 10.03
N LYS A 86 -6.40 20.09 10.19
CA LYS A 86 -6.35 21.08 11.29
C LYS A 86 -6.47 20.38 12.66
N PHE A 87 -7.43 19.47 12.79
CA PHE A 87 -7.66 18.75 14.03
C PHE A 87 -6.52 17.79 14.37
N TYR A 88 -5.93 17.13 13.37
CA TYR A 88 -4.73 16.31 13.54
C TYR A 88 -3.58 17.13 14.17
N ALA A 89 -3.27 18.29 13.60
CA ALA A 89 -2.23 19.18 14.13
C ALA A 89 -2.57 19.72 15.53
N GLU A 90 -3.85 19.93 15.84
CA GLU A 90 -4.28 20.31 17.18
C GLU A 90 -4.06 19.18 18.20
N VAL A 91 -4.45 17.95 17.85
CA VAL A 91 -4.29 16.75 18.68
C VAL A 91 -2.81 16.48 18.94
N GLU A 92 -1.96 16.55 17.91
CA GLU A 92 -0.52 16.34 18.03
C GLU A 92 0.14 17.33 19.00
N ARG A 93 -0.39 18.57 19.08
CA ARG A 93 0.13 19.61 19.97
C ARG A 93 -0.36 19.49 21.42
N GLN A 94 -1.56 18.93 21.63
CA GLN A 94 -2.25 19.02 22.92
C GLN A 94 -2.36 17.68 23.67
N GLU A 95 -2.32 16.56 22.97
CA GLU A 95 -2.48 15.22 23.55
C GLU A 95 -1.14 14.50 23.65
N ASP A 96 -1.00 13.63 24.64
CA ASP A 96 0.14 12.73 24.73
C ASP A 96 0.20 11.77 23.55
N SER A 97 1.42 11.38 23.17
CA SER A 97 1.61 10.47 22.04
C SER A 97 0.92 9.13 22.26
N CYS A 98 0.00 8.77 21.36
CA CYS A 98 -0.68 7.48 21.40
C CYS A 98 -0.89 6.88 20.01
N ILE A 99 -1.19 5.58 19.99
CA ILE A 99 -1.31 4.78 18.77
C ILE A 99 -2.44 5.25 17.84
N GLN A 100 -3.52 5.80 18.40
CA GLN A 100 -4.65 6.31 17.60
C GLN A 100 -4.23 7.48 16.71
N VAL A 101 -3.33 8.35 17.18
CA VAL A 101 -2.82 9.45 16.35
C VAL A 101 -1.99 8.91 15.17
N MET A 102 -1.18 7.87 15.38
CA MET A 102 -0.46 7.20 14.29
C MET A 102 -1.41 6.54 13.28
N GLN A 103 -2.40 5.78 13.78
CA GLN A 103 -3.43 5.18 12.94
C GLN A 103 -4.15 6.25 12.09
N SER A 104 -4.45 7.42 12.67
CA SER A 104 -5.06 8.54 11.94
C SER A 104 -4.14 9.06 10.86
N ALA A 105 -2.84 9.23 11.13
CA ALA A 105 -1.87 9.66 10.13
C ALA A 105 -1.72 8.67 8.97
N VAL A 106 -1.75 7.35 9.25
CA VAL A 106 -1.78 6.31 8.20
C VAL A 106 -2.98 6.52 7.27
N PHE A 107 -4.18 6.72 7.84
CA PHE A 107 -5.39 6.86 7.03
C PHE A 107 -5.49 8.21 6.32
N ILE A 108 -4.95 9.29 6.90
CA ILE A 108 -4.78 10.57 6.21
C ILE A 108 -3.86 10.40 5.00
N ALA A 109 -2.71 9.72 5.16
CA ALA A 109 -1.79 9.47 4.07
C ALA A 109 -2.42 8.60 2.97
N VAL A 110 -3.16 7.55 3.33
CA VAL A 110 -3.94 6.73 2.38
C VAL A 110 -4.92 7.58 1.58
N PHE A 111 -5.66 8.48 2.26
CA PHE A 111 -6.58 9.38 1.59
C PHE A 111 -5.83 10.31 0.62
N GLU A 112 -4.76 10.97 1.09
CA GLU A 112 -3.95 11.89 0.28
C GLU A 112 -3.36 11.18 -0.95
N MET A 113 -2.88 9.94 -0.81
CA MET A 113 -2.40 9.13 -1.95
C MET A 113 -3.53 8.80 -2.92
N GLY A 114 -4.67 8.34 -2.42
CA GLY A 114 -5.81 7.97 -3.25
C GLY A 114 -6.47 9.13 -3.98
N ASP A 115 -6.42 10.33 -3.42
CA ASP A 115 -6.90 11.58 -4.02
C ASP A 115 -5.79 12.33 -4.80
N ALA A 116 -4.61 11.71 -4.96
CA ALA A 116 -3.44 12.25 -5.67
C ALA A 116 -2.89 13.58 -5.12
N ILE A 117 -3.00 13.81 -3.82
CA ILE A 117 -2.40 14.93 -3.09
C ILE A 117 -0.97 14.56 -2.68
N PHE A 118 -0.14 14.18 -3.65
CA PHE A 118 1.17 13.56 -3.41
C PHE A 118 2.14 14.37 -2.55
N PRO A 119 2.28 15.71 -2.68
CA PRO A 119 3.14 16.47 -1.80
C PRO A 119 2.72 16.37 -0.33
N ALA A 120 1.41 16.41 -0.06
CA ALA A 120 0.88 16.23 1.29
C ALA A 120 1.12 14.80 1.79
N ALA A 121 0.83 13.79 0.98
CA ALA A 121 1.06 12.39 1.32
C ALA A 121 2.52 12.13 1.71
N TYR A 122 3.47 12.66 0.93
CA TYR A 122 4.90 12.53 1.21
C TYR A 122 5.29 13.12 2.56
N LEU A 123 4.78 14.31 2.89
CA LEU A 123 5.03 14.96 4.18
C LEU A 123 4.32 14.26 5.34
N THR A 124 3.08 13.81 5.14
CA THR A 124 2.31 13.07 6.16
C THR A 124 2.98 11.76 6.52
N VAL A 125 3.49 10.99 5.53
CA VAL A 125 4.24 9.75 5.80
C VAL A 125 5.57 10.04 6.49
N GLY A 126 6.26 11.12 6.11
CA GLY A 126 7.44 11.62 6.81
C GLY A 126 7.17 11.92 8.29
N ALA A 127 6.11 12.67 8.56
CA ALA A 127 5.68 13.01 9.92
C ALA A 127 5.24 11.77 10.72
N LEU A 128 4.45 10.88 10.11
CA LEU A 128 4.03 9.60 10.70
C LEU A 128 5.23 8.76 11.16
N ALA A 129 6.25 8.61 10.30
CA ALA A 129 7.44 7.85 10.65
C ALA A 129 8.22 8.49 11.82
N ARG A 130 8.35 9.83 11.83
CA ARG A 130 9.00 10.56 12.92
C ARG A 130 8.24 10.48 14.23
N TYR A 131 6.92 10.59 14.17
CA TYR A 131 6.04 10.41 15.32
C TYR A 131 6.17 8.99 15.88
N GLY A 132 6.19 7.97 15.02
CA GLY A 132 6.38 6.57 15.41
C GLY A 132 7.74 6.31 16.07
N MET A 133 8.83 6.82 15.47
CA MET A 133 10.17 6.71 16.07
C MET A 133 10.25 7.43 17.43
N ALA A 134 9.58 8.58 17.60
CA ALA A 134 9.51 9.26 18.90
C ALA A 134 8.79 8.42 19.98
N MET A 135 7.90 7.50 19.57
CA MET A 135 7.27 6.51 20.44
C MET A 135 8.07 5.20 20.58
N GLY A 136 9.23 5.06 19.91
CA GLY A 136 10.02 3.83 19.87
C GLY A 136 9.40 2.71 19.01
N MET A 137 8.46 3.05 18.11
CA MET A 137 7.73 2.07 17.29
C MET A 137 8.62 1.39 16.25
N ASP A 138 9.77 1.96 15.91
CA ASP A 138 10.80 1.33 15.08
C ASP A 138 11.44 0.10 15.73
N MET A 139 11.27 -0.07 17.05
CA MET A 139 11.77 -1.21 17.81
C MET A 139 10.68 -2.26 18.10
N ILE A 140 9.40 -1.98 17.81
CA ILE A 140 8.25 -2.84 18.21
C ILE A 140 8.31 -4.26 17.63
N ASN A 141 8.99 -4.41 16.49
CA ASN A 141 9.08 -5.67 15.76
C ASN A 141 10.32 -6.51 16.11
N GLN A 142 11.23 -6.02 16.96
CA GLN A 142 12.48 -6.72 17.24
C GLN A 142 12.29 -7.87 18.24
N ASP A 143 11.33 -7.73 19.15
CA ASP A 143 10.93 -8.75 20.11
C ASP A 143 9.44 -9.09 19.93
N VAL A 144 9.09 -10.35 20.21
CA VAL A 144 7.70 -10.81 20.08
C VAL A 144 6.75 -10.04 21.01
N LEU A 145 7.22 -9.63 22.19
CA LEU A 145 6.46 -8.83 23.15
C LEU A 145 6.80 -7.33 23.07
N GLY A 146 7.56 -6.90 22.06
CA GLY A 146 7.89 -5.48 21.87
C GLY A 146 8.70 -4.87 23.02
N LYS A 147 9.48 -5.67 23.76
CA LYS A 147 10.20 -5.21 24.97
C LYS A 147 11.15 -4.04 24.73
N ASP A 148 11.67 -3.93 23.51
CA ASP A 148 12.59 -2.86 23.11
C ASP A 148 11.87 -1.57 22.69
N CYS A 149 10.53 -1.57 22.69
CA CYS A 149 9.70 -0.40 22.44
C CYS A 149 9.18 0.16 23.78
N ASP A 150 9.62 1.37 24.13
CA ASP A 150 9.21 2.03 25.38
C ASP A 150 7.68 2.18 25.48
N ALA A 151 7.00 2.45 24.37
CA ALA A 151 5.54 2.56 24.33
C ALA A 151 4.82 1.22 24.60
N ALA A 152 5.52 0.08 24.49
CA ALA A 152 4.97 -1.25 24.76
C ALA A 152 5.24 -1.74 26.20
N ALA A 153 5.91 -0.93 27.04
CA ALA A 153 6.21 -1.31 28.42
C ALA A 153 4.92 -1.60 29.22
N GLY A 154 4.73 -2.86 29.63
CA GLY A 154 3.53 -3.31 30.34
C GLY A 154 2.26 -3.39 29.49
N ALA A 155 2.37 -3.22 28.17
CA ALA A 155 1.25 -3.31 27.24
C ALA A 155 0.74 -4.74 27.12
N SER A 156 -0.56 -4.89 26.86
CA SER A 156 -1.14 -6.21 26.59
C SER A 156 -0.70 -6.72 25.22
N TRP A 157 -0.80 -8.03 24.99
CA TRP A 157 -0.57 -8.60 23.66
C TRP A 157 -1.40 -7.92 22.57
N ALA A 158 -2.67 -7.59 22.88
CA ALA A 158 -3.57 -6.95 21.94
C ALA A 158 -3.12 -5.52 21.57
N ASP A 159 -2.42 -4.83 22.48
CA ASP A 159 -1.83 -3.51 22.21
C ASP A 159 -0.57 -3.64 21.38
N ILE A 160 0.33 -4.57 21.73
CA ILE A 160 1.57 -4.85 20.99
C ILE A 160 1.26 -5.23 19.54
N GLU A 161 0.28 -6.10 19.32
CA GLU A 161 -0.11 -6.53 17.98
C GLU A 161 -0.72 -5.37 17.16
N GLU A 162 -1.51 -4.50 17.78
CA GLU A 162 -2.04 -3.30 17.12
C GLU A 162 -0.90 -2.31 16.79
N MET A 163 0.04 -2.10 17.71
CA MET A 163 1.23 -1.28 17.51
C MET A 163 2.11 -1.79 16.36
N ARG A 164 2.40 -3.10 16.35
CA ARG A 164 3.12 -3.80 15.27
C ARG A 164 2.46 -3.55 13.92
N ARG A 165 1.14 -3.71 13.84
CA ARG A 165 0.39 -3.52 12.59
C ARG A 165 0.47 -2.08 12.09
N VAL A 166 0.39 -1.10 12.98
CA VAL A 166 0.49 0.33 12.63
C VAL A 166 1.89 0.67 12.14
N TRP A 167 2.94 0.16 12.78
CA TRP A 167 4.32 0.37 12.32
C TRP A 167 4.54 -0.23 10.92
N TRP A 168 4.08 -1.47 10.70
CA TRP A 168 4.07 -2.06 9.36
C TRP A 168 3.28 -1.23 8.35
N GLY A 169 2.15 -0.65 8.74
CA GLY A 169 1.40 0.30 7.92
C GLY A 169 2.23 1.51 7.49
N ALA A 170 3.00 2.10 8.40
CA ALA A 170 3.93 3.19 8.08
C ALA A 170 5.03 2.75 7.11
N LEU A 171 5.63 1.57 7.34
CA LEU A 171 6.65 0.98 6.45
C LEU A 171 6.10 0.78 5.04
N ILE A 172 4.89 0.24 4.91
CA ILE A 172 4.21 -0.01 3.63
C ILE A 172 4.01 1.29 2.85
N LEU A 173 3.50 2.35 3.49
CA LEU A 173 3.24 3.63 2.82
C LEU A 173 4.52 4.34 2.38
N ASP A 174 5.59 4.27 3.19
CA ASP A 174 6.90 4.82 2.83
C ASP A 174 7.45 4.17 1.55
N ARG A 175 7.36 2.84 1.41
CA ARG A 175 7.81 2.16 0.19
C ARG A 175 6.91 2.51 -1.00
N LEU A 176 5.59 2.49 -0.81
CA LEU A 176 4.64 2.72 -1.90
C LEU A 176 4.79 4.11 -2.52
N LEU A 177 4.99 5.16 -1.70
CA LEU A 177 5.23 6.52 -2.18
C LEU A 177 6.52 6.69 -2.99
N ASN A 178 7.51 5.82 -2.75
CA ASN A 178 8.79 5.87 -3.43
C ASN A 178 8.86 4.99 -4.69
N VAL A 179 7.80 4.22 -5.01
CA VAL A 179 7.70 3.40 -6.24
C VAL A 179 7.87 4.25 -7.49
N SER A 180 7.17 5.38 -7.61
CA SER A 180 7.23 6.23 -8.81
C SER A 180 8.55 7.00 -8.94
N GLN A 181 9.31 7.18 -7.85
CA GLN A 181 10.63 7.82 -7.85
C GLN A 181 11.62 7.06 -6.94
N PRO A 182 12.09 5.87 -7.37
CA PRO A 182 12.91 4.98 -6.54
C PRO A 182 14.25 5.58 -6.11
N SER A 183 14.72 6.63 -6.77
CA SER A 183 15.96 7.36 -6.43
C SER A 183 15.88 8.10 -5.10
N ARG A 184 14.68 8.39 -4.61
CA ARG A 184 14.47 9.01 -3.30
C ARG A 184 14.81 8.04 -2.17
N GLY A 185 15.42 8.58 -1.11
CA GLY A 185 15.66 7.83 0.13
C GLY A 185 14.34 7.50 0.83
N LEU A 186 14.28 6.32 1.46
CA LEU A 186 13.20 5.98 2.38
C LEU A 186 13.35 6.79 3.67
N ILE A 187 12.21 7.06 4.31
CA ILE A 187 12.18 7.73 5.61
C ILE A 187 12.55 6.75 6.73
N THR A 188 12.12 5.51 6.57
CA THR A 188 12.30 4.42 7.54
C THR A 188 13.42 3.47 7.12
N ALA A 189 14.06 2.82 8.10
CA ALA A 189 15.03 1.76 7.84
C ALA A 189 14.34 0.54 7.21
N ASP A 190 15.12 -0.27 6.50
CA ASP A 190 14.64 -1.53 5.92
C ASP A 190 14.47 -2.60 7.00
N PRO A 191 13.31 -3.29 7.05
CA PRO A 191 13.07 -4.29 8.08
C PRO A 191 14.05 -5.46 7.93
N SER A 192 14.62 -5.89 9.06
CA SER A 192 15.53 -7.04 9.08
C SER A 192 14.78 -8.36 8.90
N PHE A 193 15.47 -9.45 8.54
CA PHE A 193 14.83 -10.76 8.36
C PHE A 193 14.34 -11.39 9.69
N GLU A 194 14.81 -10.86 10.83
CA GLU A 194 14.46 -11.34 12.16
C GLU A 194 13.30 -10.57 12.80
N GLU A 195 12.81 -9.51 12.15
CA GLU A 195 11.66 -8.76 12.64
C GLU A 195 10.37 -9.57 12.56
N PHE A 196 9.51 -9.36 13.56
CA PHE A 196 8.23 -10.02 13.69
C PHE A 196 7.17 -9.43 12.77
N LEU A 197 6.47 -10.34 12.10
CA LEU A 197 5.28 -10.06 11.31
C LEU A 197 4.03 -10.00 12.22
N PRO A 198 2.98 -9.27 11.78
CA PRO A 198 1.66 -9.37 12.40
C PRO A 198 1.15 -10.81 12.47
N ALA A 199 0.36 -11.13 13.50
CA ALA A 199 -0.37 -12.39 13.57
C ALA A 199 -1.46 -12.47 12.49
N ASP A 200 -2.08 -13.64 12.31
CA ASP A 200 -3.15 -13.82 11.31
C ASP A 200 -4.31 -12.84 11.51
N ASP A 201 -4.81 -12.28 10.40
CA ASP A 201 -5.88 -11.28 10.39
C ASP A 201 -7.19 -11.76 11.04
N GLU A 202 -7.52 -13.05 10.93
CA GLU A 202 -8.71 -13.59 11.58
C GLU A 202 -8.52 -13.70 13.10
N PHE A 203 -7.33 -14.04 13.57
CA PHE A 203 -7.05 -14.06 15.01
C PHE A 203 -7.02 -12.65 15.60
N PHE A 204 -6.45 -11.69 14.87
CA PHE A 204 -6.48 -10.28 15.25
C PHE A 204 -7.93 -9.74 15.31
N TYR A 205 -8.73 -9.98 14.26
CA TYR A 205 -10.12 -9.56 14.19
C TYR A 205 -10.98 -10.18 15.30
N ASN A 206 -10.75 -11.47 15.59
CA ASN A 206 -11.50 -12.19 16.61
C ASN A 206 -11.06 -11.88 18.03
N GLN A 207 -9.92 -11.20 18.22
CA GLN A 207 -9.25 -10.97 19.50
C GLN A 207 -8.83 -12.29 20.17
N SER A 208 -8.35 -13.24 19.37
CA SER A 208 -7.90 -14.56 19.82
C SER A 208 -6.43 -14.83 19.50
N SER A 209 -5.71 -13.84 18.96
CA SER A 209 -4.26 -13.94 18.76
C SER A 209 -3.53 -13.94 20.09
N SER A 210 -2.32 -14.51 20.08
CA SER A 210 -1.41 -14.62 21.22
C SER A 210 0.04 -14.66 20.71
N PRO A 211 1.05 -14.46 21.58
CA PRO A 211 2.45 -14.34 21.18
C PRO A 211 2.98 -15.47 20.29
N GLU A 212 2.52 -16.71 20.50
CA GLU A 212 2.90 -17.89 19.72
C GLU A 212 2.42 -17.85 18.26
N HIS A 213 1.50 -16.95 17.92
CA HIS A 213 1.03 -16.76 16.55
C HIS A 213 1.88 -15.78 15.74
N ALA A 214 2.73 -14.98 16.40
CA ALA A 214 3.66 -14.11 15.68
C ALA A 214 4.88 -14.89 15.19
N THR A 215 5.30 -14.57 13.98
CA THR A 215 6.38 -15.25 13.27
C THR A 215 7.36 -14.22 12.74
N ARG A 216 8.62 -14.61 12.58
CA ARG A 216 9.61 -13.74 11.94
C ARG A 216 9.46 -13.77 10.43
N ILE A 217 9.96 -12.74 9.75
CA ILE A 217 10.05 -12.74 8.29
C ILE A 217 10.80 -13.97 7.78
N SER A 218 11.85 -14.40 8.48
CA SER A 218 12.67 -15.58 8.16
C SER A 218 11.93 -16.92 8.22
N GLU A 219 10.93 -17.00 9.10
CA GLU A 219 10.06 -18.16 9.29
C GLU A 219 8.79 -18.06 8.44
N GLY A 220 8.64 -16.92 7.75
CA GLY A 220 7.42 -16.42 7.15
C GLY A 220 6.87 -17.18 5.94
N PHE A 221 7.46 -18.31 5.55
CA PHE A 221 7.15 -18.99 4.29
C PHE A 221 6.15 -20.14 4.44
N THR A 222 5.51 -20.24 5.62
CA THR A 222 4.48 -21.24 5.89
C THR A 222 3.12 -20.84 5.29
N PHE A 223 2.24 -21.83 5.11
CA PHE A 223 1.02 -21.67 4.31
C PHE A 223 -0.08 -20.80 4.98
N LYS A 224 -0.01 -20.50 6.28
CA LYS A 224 -1.11 -19.85 7.03
C LYS A 224 -0.60 -18.71 7.92
N MET A 225 -0.33 -17.54 7.32
CA MET A 225 0.21 -16.39 8.04
C MET A 225 -0.73 -15.16 8.06
N GLY A 226 -1.80 -15.17 7.26
CA GLY A 226 -2.67 -14.02 7.05
C GLY A 226 -2.22 -13.15 5.88
N SER A 227 -3.13 -12.29 5.39
CA SER A 227 -2.88 -11.46 4.21
C SER A 227 -2.04 -10.23 4.53
N PHE A 228 -2.24 -9.62 5.69
CA PHE A 228 -1.46 -8.46 6.10
C PHE A 228 -0.01 -8.81 6.41
N ALA A 229 0.25 -9.94 7.08
CA ALA A 229 1.60 -10.42 7.32
C ALA A 229 2.37 -10.71 6.02
N ARG A 230 1.71 -11.30 5.02
CA ARG A 230 2.30 -11.47 3.68
C ARG A 230 2.55 -10.15 2.96
N LEU A 231 1.68 -9.16 3.13
CA LEU A 231 1.92 -7.81 2.62
C LEU A 231 3.17 -7.18 3.27
N CYS A 232 3.39 -7.42 4.56
CA CYS A 232 4.60 -7.00 5.26
C CYS A 232 5.86 -7.71 4.70
N GLN A 233 5.78 -9.01 4.37
CA GLN A 233 6.87 -9.72 3.69
C GLN A 233 7.14 -9.17 2.29
N ALA A 234 6.10 -8.92 1.49
CA ALA A 234 6.24 -8.28 0.19
C ALA A 234 6.87 -6.89 0.32
N THR A 235 6.56 -6.16 1.40
CA THR A 235 7.14 -4.86 1.74
C THR A 235 8.64 -4.96 2.06
N HIS A 236 9.08 -6.01 2.76
CA HIS A 236 10.51 -6.29 2.93
C HIS A 236 11.21 -6.53 1.57
N LEU A 237 10.60 -7.29 0.66
CA LEU A 237 11.20 -7.58 -0.65
C LEU A 237 11.21 -6.37 -1.61
N ILE A 238 10.15 -5.55 -1.64
CA ILE A 238 10.14 -4.33 -2.45
C ILE A 238 11.15 -3.30 -1.92
N SER A 239 11.47 -3.31 -0.62
CA SER A 239 12.55 -2.49 -0.05
C SER A 239 13.90 -2.80 -0.71
N LYS A 240 14.19 -4.08 -0.94
CA LYS A 240 15.38 -4.51 -1.70
C LYS A 240 15.34 -4.06 -3.15
N SER A 241 14.16 -4.09 -3.77
CA SER A 241 13.97 -3.64 -5.16
C SER A 241 14.26 -2.13 -5.29
N LEU A 242 13.76 -1.33 -4.34
CA LEU A 242 14.01 0.10 -4.27
C LEU A 242 15.50 0.40 -3.96
N ALA A 243 16.10 -0.35 -3.04
CA ALA A 243 17.53 -0.21 -2.71
C ALA A 243 18.42 -0.49 -3.93
N PHE A 244 18.10 -1.51 -4.73
CA PHE A 244 18.81 -1.79 -5.98
C PHE A 244 18.70 -0.60 -6.96
N CYS A 245 17.49 -0.06 -7.14
CA CYS A 245 17.28 1.10 -8.00
C CYS A 245 18.05 2.35 -7.52
N ARG A 246 18.20 2.54 -6.20
CA ARG A 246 19.00 3.63 -5.60
C ARG A 246 20.50 3.43 -5.80
N GLY A 247 21.02 2.25 -5.43
CA GLY A 247 22.45 1.97 -5.45
C GLY A 247 23.05 2.13 -6.85
N ALA A 248 22.32 1.71 -7.88
CA ALA A 248 22.72 1.89 -9.27
C ALA A 248 22.67 3.34 -9.77
N SER A 249 21.95 4.25 -9.11
CA SER A 249 21.92 5.68 -9.45
C SER A 249 23.17 6.43 -8.95
N ASN A 250 23.91 5.85 -8.00
CA ASN A 250 25.05 6.50 -7.32
C ASN A 250 26.43 5.92 -7.70
N GLY A 251 26.49 4.84 -8.50
CA GLY A 251 27.73 4.14 -8.85
C GLY A 251 28.08 4.23 -10.33
N SER A 252 29.31 4.67 -10.63
CA SER A 252 29.93 4.73 -11.96
C SER A 252 30.54 3.39 -12.41
N ASP A 253 30.11 2.26 -11.84
CA ASP A 253 30.80 0.98 -12.07
C ASP A 253 30.28 0.26 -13.33
N GLU A 254 31.22 0.10 -14.27
CA GLU A 254 31.16 -0.73 -15.46
C GLU A 254 30.94 -2.20 -15.06
N VAL A 255 29.67 -2.63 -14.95
CA VAL A 255 29.30 -4.05 -14.80
C VAL A 255 29.13 -4.66 -16.20
N PRO A 256 29.62 -5.91 -16.45
CA PRO A 256 29.64 -6.50 -17.79
C PRO A 256 28.27 -6.61 -18.44
N GLN A 257 28.26 -6.41 -19.75
CA GLN A 257 27.09 -6.36 -20.61
C GLN A 257 26.65 -7.79 -20.97
N ASN A 258 25.33 -8.03 -20.89
CA ASN A 258 24.59 -9.21 -21.39
C ASN A 258 24.05 -10.20 -20.36
N SER A 259 24.08 -9.91 -19.05
CA SER A 259 23.25 -10.62 -18.07
C SER A 259 22.77 -9.68 -16.97
N PRO A 260 21.51 -9.81 -16.50
CA PRO A 260 21.11 -9.13 -15.28
C PRO A 260 22.05 -9.56 -14.16
N PRO A 261 22.43 -8.66 -13.23
CA PRO A 261 23.19 -9.08 -12.06
C PRO A 261 22.45 -10.25 -11.43
N GLY A 262 23.13 -11.37 -11.16
CA GLY A 262 22.47 -12.61 -10.69
C GLY A 262 21.57 -12.37 -9.48
N GLU A 263 21.89 -11.36 -8.67
CA GLU A 263 21.11 -10.84 -7.56
C GLU A 263 19.72 -10.29 -7.95
N VAL A 264 19.61 -9.53 -9.05
CA VAL A 264 18.32 -8.98 -9.55
C VAL A 264 17.42 -10.11 -10.02
N GLY A 265 17.95 -11.00 -10.83
CA GLY A 265 17.19 -12.17 -11.30
C GLY A 265 16.76 -13.06 -10.12
N GLN A 266 17.60 -13.20 -9.10
CA GLN A 266 17.23 -13.92 -7.88
C GLN A 266 16.10 -13.22 -7.11
N LEU A 267 16.15 -11.89 -6.99
CA LEU A 267 15.10 -11.12 -6.34
C LEU A 267 13.76 -11.22 -7.09
N CYS A 268 13.76 -11.15 -8.42
CA CYS A 268 12.57 -11.39 -9.24
C CYS A 268 11.96 -12.77 -8.95
N ARG A 269 12.78 -13.84 -8.98
CA ARG A 269 12.34 -15.20 -8.64
C ARG A 269 11.77 -15.31 -7.23
N THR A 270 12.37 -14.62 -6.25
CA THR A 270 11.88 -14.61 -4.86
C THR A 270 10.52 -13.89 -4.76
N LEU A 271 10.34 -12.75 -5.43
CA LEU A 271 9.07 -12.03 -5.49
C LEU A 271 7.97 -12.88 -6.14
N GLU A 272 8.27 -13.53 -7.27
CA GLU A 272 7.38 -14.45 -7.98
C GLU A 272 7.00 -15.67 -7.12
N SER A 273 7.98 -16.26 -6.42
CA SER A 273 7.72 -17.37 -5.49
C SER A 273 6.75 -16.96 -4.38
N LEU A 274 6.85 -15.73 -3.87
CA LEU A 274 5.89 -15.21 -2.89
C LEU A 274 4.49 -15.08 -3.49
N VAL A 275 4.37 -14.60 -4.74
CA VAL A 275 3.07 -14.53 -5.45
C VAL A 275 2.41 -15.91 -5.54
N ARG A 276 3.16 -16.96 -5.91
CA ARG A 276 2.63 -18.32 -6.03
C ARG A 276 2.11 -18.88 -4.71
N VAL A 277 2.81 -18.60 -3.61
CA VAL A 277 2.34 -18.98 -2.27
C VAL A 277 1.05 -18.23 -1.89
N ASN A 278 0.91 -16.98 -2.34
CA ASN A 278 -0.28 -16.17 -2.08
C ASN A 278 -1.50 -16.65 -2.87
N GLU A 279 -1.36 -17.14 -4.11
CA GLU A 279 -2.48 -17.64 -4.92
C GLU A 279 -3.25 -18.75 -4.18
N LEU A 280 -2.54 -19.65 -3.51
CA LEU A 280 -3.15 -20.74 -2.74
C LEU A 280 -3.96 -20.22 -1.54
N GLU A 281 -3.51 -19.15 -0.89
CA GLU A 281 -4.27 -18.51 0.19
C GLU A 281 -5.48 -17.73 -0.35
N VAL A 282 -5.34 -17.04 -1.49
CA VAL A 282 -6.43 -16.29 -2.12
C VAL A 282 -7.60 -17.21 -2.43
N THR A 283 -7.35 -18.40 -3.00
CA THR A 283 -8.40 -19.40 -3.23
C THR A 283 -9.03 -19.87 -1.94
N SER A 284 -8.23 -20.13 -0.89
CA SER A 284 -8.74 -20.60 0.40
C SER A 284 -9.57 -19.55 1.14
N ARG A 285 -9.26 -18.26 1.00
CA ARG A 285 -9.90 -17.15 1.72
C ARG A 285 -10.91 -16.35 0.90
N GLN A 286 -11.09 -16.69 -0.37
CA GLN A 286 -12.00 -16.00 -1.30
C GLN A 286 -11.71 -14.48 -1.39
N LEU A 287 -10.43 -14.12 -1.43
CA LEU A 287 -10.04 -12.71 -1.55
C LEU A 287 -10.30 -12.23 -2.98
N ALA A 288 -11.04 -11.13 -3.13
CA ALA A 288 -11.30 -10.53 -4.44
C ALA A 288 -10.01 -10.02 -5.11
N PHE A 289 -9.09 -9.45 -4.32
CA PHE A 289 -7.80 -8.94 -4.77
C PHE A 289 -6.71 -9.21 -3.74
N CYS A 290 -5.47 -9.34 -4.22
CA CYS A 290 -4.32 -9.73 -3.42
C CYS A 290 -3.30 -8.57 -3.37
N SER A 291 -3.30 -7.80 -2.28
CA SER A 291 -2.41 -6.65 -2.10
C SER A 291 -0.94 -7.08 -2.04
N GLN A 292 -0.66 -8.20 -1.38
CA GLN A 292 0.67 -8.77 -1.26
C GLN A 292 1.25 -9.19 -2.62
N SER A 293 0.46 -9.83 -3.50
CA SER A 293 0.91 -10.12 -4.87
C SER A 293 1.07 -8.84 -5.69
N SER A 294 0.22 -7.84 -5.44
CA SER A 294 0.34 -6.54 -6.12
C SER A 294 1.69 -5.88 -5.80
N VAL A 295 2.07 -5.82 -4.52
CA VAL A 295 3.37 -5.27 -4.10
C VAL A 295 4.54 -6.10 -4.66
N SER A 296 4.45 -7.43 -4.67
CA SER A 296 5.50 -8.27 -5.26
C SER A 296 5.72 -7.98 -6.74
N TYR A 297 4.62 -7.90 -7.51
CA TYR A 297 4.71 -7.58 -8.93
C TYR A 297 5.15 -6.14 -9.18
N ILE A 298 4.76 -5.15 -8.37
CA ILE A 298 5.31 -3.80 -8.45
C ILE A 298 6.85 -3.86 -8.34
N GLY A 299 7.38 -4.63 -7.38
CA GLY A 299 8.82 -4.84 -7.24
C GLY A 299 9.48 -5.40 -8.52
N ILE A 300 8.87 -6.43 -9.13
CA ILE A 300 9.34 -7.01 -10.39
C ILE A 300 9.34 -5.99 -11.53
N LEU A 301 8.23 -5.28 -11.73
CA LEU A 301 8.09 -4.29 -12.80
C LEU A 301 9.05 -3.10 -12.61
N LEU A 302 9.27 -2.67 -11.35
CA LEU A 302 10.27 -1.66 -11.03
C LEU A 302 11.68 -2.09 -11.43
N LEU A 303 12.07 -3.33 -11.10
CA LEU A 303 13.37 -3.89 -11.46
C LEU A 303 13.54 -3.98 -12.98
N GLN A 304 12.50 -4.41 -13.70
CA GLN A 304 12.50 -4.43 -15.16
C GLN A 304 12.71 -3.04 -15.75
N GLY A 305 11.91 -2.05 -15.34
CA GLY A 305 11.99 -0.69 -15.85
C GLY A 305 13.31 0.00 -15.50
N HIS A 306 13.91 -0.33 -14.35
CA HIS A 306 15.25 0.12 -13.99
C HIS A 306 16.33 -0.56 -14.85
N TYR A 307 16.24 -1.88 -15.04
CA TYR A 307 17.17 -2.64 -15.85
C TYR A 307 17.22 -2.14 -17.30
N TRP A 308 16.07 -1.87 -17.91
CA TRP A 308 16.01 -1.27 -19.24
C TRP A 308 16.60 0.13 -19.31
N ARG A 309 16.38 1.01 -18.32
CA ARG A 309 17.00 2.35 -18.29
C ARG A 309 18.53 2.27 -18.23
N ARG A 310 19.08 1.28 -17.51
CA ARG A 310 20.52 1.04 -17.43
C ARG A 310 21.07 0.42 -18.73
N ALA A 311 20.36 -0.54 -19.31
CA ALA A 311 20.74 -1.19 -20.57
C ALA A 311 20.56 -0.26 -21.78
N GLY A 312 19.62 0.68 -21.70
CA GLY A 312 19.19 1.62 -22.76
C GLY A 312 20.23 2.67 -23.18
N HIS A 313 21.45 2.62 -22.67
CA HIS A 313 22.59 3.29 -23.30
C HIS A 313 23.21 2.49 -24.47
N LYS A 314 22.77 1.24 -24.71
CA LYS A 314 23.21 0.39 -25.83
C LYS A 314 22.14 -0.63 -26.28
N LEU A 315 20.97 -0.18 -26.76
CA LEU A 315 20.10 -1.09 -27.54
C LEU A 315 20.57 -1.10 -29.01
N GLU A 316 21.36 -2.11 -29.37
CA GLU A 316 21.51 -2.53 -30.76
C GLU A 316 20.25 -3.30 -31.18
N HIS A 317 19.76 -3.02 -32.40
CA HIS A 317 18.47 -3.47 -32.96
C HIS A 317 18.24 -4.99 -33.01
N ASP A 318 19.26 -5.82 -32.74
CA ASP A 318 19.23 -7.28 -33.00
C ASP A 318 19.34 -8.16 -31.73
N SER A 319 19.34 -7.60 -30.52
CA SER A 319 19.42 -8.40 -29.28
C SER A 319 18.04 -8.76 -28.74
N THR A 320 17.82 -10.04 -28.40
CA THR A 320 16.61 -10.54 -27.71
C THR A 320 16.17 -9.61 -26.58
N PRO A 321 14.85 -9.32 -26.43
CA PRO A 321 14.36 -8.47 -25.36
C PRO A 321 14.81 -9.02 -24.01
N ASN A 322 15.64 -8.23 -23.31
CA ASN A 322 16.24 -8.62 -22.04
C ASN A 322 15.20 -8.41 -20.92
N ILE A 323 14.19 -9.29 -20.91
CA ILE A 323 13.01 -9.24 -20.05
C ILE A 323 13.06 -10.38 -19.06
N PHE A 324 12.79 -10.08 -17.80
CA PHE A 324 12.62 -11.10 -16.78
C PHE A 324 11.34 -11.91 -17.05
N PRO A 325 11.38 -13.26 -17.04
CA PRO A 325 10.18 -14.08 -17.16
C PRO A 325 9.07 -13.69 -16.16
N GLU A 326 9.46 -13.23 -14.97
CA GLU A 326 8.56 -12.75 -13.94
C GLU A 326 7.81 -11.46 -14.35
N THR A 327 8.41 -10.60 -15.18
CA THR A 327 7.72 -9.44 -15.77
C THR A 327 6.57 -9.90 -16.67
N ILE A 328 6.81 -10.93 -17.49
CA ILE A 328 5.78 -11.49 -18.37
C ILE A 328 4.65 -12.09 -17.53
N SER A 329 4.99 -12.88 -16.50
CA SER A 329 4.04 -13.45 -15.53
C SER A 329 3.15 -12.37 -14.89
N ALA A 330 3.74 -11.24 -14.50
CA ALA A 330 3.00 -10.11 -13.93
C ALA A 330 1.97 -9.51 -14.92
N LEU A 331 2.39 -9.27 -16.17
CA LEU A 331 1.53 -8.73 -17.22
C LEU A 331 0.42 -9.70 -17.63
N GLU A 332 0.73 -10.99 -17.75
CA GLU A 332 -0.26 -12.04 -17.99
C GLU A 332 -1.26 -12.16 -16.84
N THR A 333 -0.80 -12.02 -15.59
CA THR A 333 -1.69 -12.04 -14.43
C THR A 333 -2.65 -10.86 -14.43
N LEU A 334 -2.18 -9.64 -14.74
CA LEU A 334 -3.04 -8.46 -14.85
C LEU A 334 -4.09 -8.61 -15.96
N ASP A 335 -3.68 -9.14 -17.11
CA ASP A 335 -4.56 -9.38 -18.25
C ASP A 335 -5.61 -10.47 -17.95
N ARG A 336 -5.22 -11.52 -17.21
CA ARG A 336 -6.13 -12.57 -16.70
C ARG A 336 -7.14 -12.00 -15.71
N ILE A 337 -6.71 -11.14 -14.79
CA ILE A 337 -7.59 -10.45 -13.83
C ILE A 337 -8.63 -9.62 -14.60
N SER A 338 -8.18 -8.81 -15.57
CA SER A 338 -9.07 -8.00 -16.41
C SER A 338 -10.11 -8.86 -17.13
N THR A 339 -9.66 -9.88 -17.87
CA THR A 339 -10.53 -10.79 -18.63
C THR A 339 -11.56 -11.47 -17.70
N THR A 340 -11.12 -11.98 -16.54
CA THR A 340 -12.02 -12.65 -15.57
C THR A 340 -13.10 -11.70 -15.04
N LEU A 341 -12.76 -10.43 -14.79
CA LEU A 341 -13.73 -9.45 -14.31
C LEU A 341 -14.70 -9.00 -15.41
N CYS A 342 -14.21 -8.86 -16.65
CA CYS A 342 -15.04 -8.56 -17.82
C CYS A 342 -16.06 -9.68 -18.10
N GLU A 343 -15.59 -10.93 -18.14
CA GLU A 343 -16.43 -12.11 -18.40
C GLU A 343 -17.38 -12.42 -17.23
N GLY A 344 -16.94 -12.15 -16.01
CA GLY A 344 -17.70 -12.34 -14.79
C GLY A 344 -18.91 -11.43 -14.63
N GLY A 345 -19.00 -10.36 -15.43
CA GLY A 345 -20.11 -9.43 -15.41
C GLY A 345 -20.17 -8.56 -14.15
N TYR A 346 -21.31 -7.88 -13.98
CA TYR A 346 -21.53 -6.82 -12.98
C TYR A 346 -21.06 -7.18 -11.57
N ASP A 347 -21.44 -8.36 -11.08
CA ASP A 347 -21.20 -8.78 -9.69
C ASP A 347 -19.70 -8.84 -9.34
N LEU A 348 -18.85 -9.16 -10.31
CA LEU A 348 -17.41 -9.31 -10.11
C LEU A 348 -16.67 -7.98 -10.24
N TRP A 349 -16.95 -7.18 -11.27
CA TRP A 349 -16.26 -5.90 -11.43
C TRP A 349 -16.77 -4.80 -10.49
N GLN A 350 -17.96 -4.94 -9.89
CA GLN A 350 -18.41 -4.05 -8.82
C GLN A 350 -17.43 -4.05 -7.63
N HIS A 351 -16.67 -5.13 -7.40
CA HIS A 351 -15.61 -5.15 -6.39
C HIS A 351 -14.50 -4.11 -6.63
N LEU A 352 -14.27 -3.70 -7.89
CA LEU A 352 -13.37 -2.59 -8.22
C LEU A 352 -13.95 -1.24 -7.78
N GLU A 353 -15.27 -1.06 -7.90
CA GLU A 353 -15.95 0.21 -7.62
C GLU A 353 -16.29 0.40 -6.13
N ASP A 354 -16.68 -0.68 -5.44
CA ASP A 354 -17.05 -0.68 -4.03
C ASP A 354 -15.85 -0.46 -3.07
N GLY A 355 -14.64 -0.30 -3.62
CA GLY A 355 -13.43 -0.06 -2.85
C GLY A 355 -12.86 -1.29 -2.15
N ARG A 356 -13.17 -2.50 -2.65
CA ARG A 356 -12.45 -3.72 -2.26
C ARG A 356 -11.08 -3.81 -2.94
N CYS A 357 -10.83 -3.00 -3.98
CA CYS A 357 -9.52 -2.85 -4.59
C CYS A 357 -8.62 -1.90 -3.78
N SER A 358 -7.39 -2.32 -3.50
CA SER A 358 -6.41 -1.51 -2.76
C SER A 358 -5.65 -0.57 -3.70
N LEU A 359 -5.02 0.46 -3.12
CA LEU A 359 -4.10 1.36 -3.83
C LEU A 359 -2.96 0.59 -4.53
N PHE A 360 -2.55 -0.57 -4.00
CA PHE A 360 -1.52 -1.39 -4.60
C PHE A 360 -1.91 -1.95 -5.96
N LEU A 361 -3.18 -2.30 -6.17
CA LEU A 361 -3.63 -2.77 -7.48
C LEU A 361 -3.63 -1.63 -8.51
N VAL A 362 -4.03 -0.43 -8.09
CA VAL A 362 -3.98 0.77 -8.94
C VAL A 362 -2.54 1.06 -9.36
N GLU A 363 -1.59 1.02 -8.41
CA GLU A 363 -0.17 1.19 -8.69
C GLU A 363 0.36 0.09 -9.61
N LEU A 364 0.02 -1.17 -9.35
CA LEU A 364 0.46 -2.29 -10.18
C LEU A 364 -0.01 -2.14 -11.63
N VAL A 365 -1.30 -1.82 -11.86
CA VAL A 365 -1.83 -1.63 -13.21
C VAL A 365 -1.12 -0.46 -13.90
N TYR A 366 -0.87 0.63 -13.19
CA TYR A 366 -0.11 1.77 -13.73
C TYR A 366 1.32 1.40 -14.11
N GLN A 367 2.06 0.69 -13.26
CA GLN A 367 3.41 0.21 -13.56
C GLN A 367 3.39 -0.79 -14.74
N GLY A 368 2.38 -1.66 -14.82
CA GLY A 368 2.17 -2.57 -15.95
C GLY A 368 2.00 -1.83 -17.28
N MET A 369 1.19 -0.76 -17.29
CA MET A 369 1.03 0.08 -18.47
C MET A 369 2.32 0.79 -18.87
N LEU A 370 3.12 1.28 -17.92
CA LEU A 370 4.43 1.88 -18.21
C LEU A 370 5.39 0.88 -18.88
N ILE A 371 5.39 -0.38 -18.42
CA ILE A 371 6.20 -1.45 -19.02
C ILE A 371 5.69 -1.78 -20.43
N LEU A 372 4.38 -1.91 -20.63
CA LEU A 372 3.81 -2.15 -21.97
C LEU A 372 4.12 -1.03 -22.97
N LEU A 373 4.10 0.23 -22.54
CA LEU A 373 4.51 1.37 -23.38
C LEU A 373 5.97 1.27 -23.84
N GLN A 374 6.84 0.67 -23.02
CA GLN A 374 8.24 0.45 -23.38
C GLN A 374 8.44 -0.80 -24.26
N MET A 375 7.57 -1.82 -24.13
CA MET A 375 7.62 -3.07 -24.91
C MET A 375 7.18 -2.91 -26.37
N ASP A 376 6.42 -1.86 -26.69
CA ASP A 376 5.86 -1.60 -28.03
C ASP A 376 6.93 -1.55 -29.14
N LYS A 377 8.20 -1.30 -28.75
CA LYS A 377 9.35 -1.24 -29.66
C LYS A 377 9.92 -2.60 -30.08
N VAL A 378 9.55 -3.70 -29.40
CA VAL A 378 10.27 -4.99 -29.52
C VAL A 378 9.35 -6.21 -29.72
N TRP A 379 8.05 -6.09 -29.48
CA TRP A 379 7.12 -7.24 -29.48
C TRP A 379 5.99 -7.12 -30.51
N LEU A 380 5.18 -8.17 -30.65
CA LEU A 380 4.02 -8.16 -31.54
C LEU A 380 3.05 -7.04 -31.12
N ALA A 381 3.01 -5.97 -31.92
CA ALA A 381 2.24 -4.76 -31.62
C ALA A 381 0.77 -5.06 -31.27
N GLU A 382 0.15 -6.04 -31.93
CA GLU A 382 -1.23 -6.45 -31.64
C GLU A 382 -1.41 -6.99 -30.21
N GLU A 383 -0.47 -7.79 -29.71
CA GLU A 383 -0.59 -8.37 -28.38
C GLU A 383 -0.33 -7.33 -27.28
N VAL A 384 0.67 -6.46 -27.49
CA VAL A 384 0.95 -5.34 -26.58
C VAL A 384 -0.26 -4.41 -26.51
N GLN A 385 -0.84 -4.05 -27.66
CA GLN A 385 -2.00 -3.17 -27.73
C GLN A 385 -3.22 -3.78 -27.02
N ARG A 386 -3.51 -5.07 -27.24
CA ARG A 386 -4.58 -5.78 -26.53
C ARG A 386 -4.41 -5.72 -25.01
N LYS A 387 -3.17 -5.94 -24.51
CA LYS A 387 -2.88 -5.84 -23.06
C LYS A 387 -3.03 -4.39 -22.56
N LYS A 388 -2.62 -3.38 -23.33
CA LYS A 388 -2.82 -1.96 -22.97
C LYS A 388 -4.31 -1.64 -22.80
N GLU A 389 -5.16 -2.10 -23.72
CA GLU A 389 -6.62 -1.92 -23.65
C GLU A 389 -7.21 -2.62 -22.43
N SER A 390 -6.79 -3.86 -22.18
CA SER A 390 -7.18 -4.67 -21.01
C SER A 390 -6.84 -3.96 -19.69
N LEU A 391 -5.61 -3.46 -19.53
CA LEU A 391 -5.20 -2.72 -18.33
C LEU A 391 -5.85 -1.34 -18.24
N GLY A 392 -6.08 -0.67 -19.37
CA GLY A 392 -6.81 0.60 -19.44
C GLY A 392 -8.26 0.46 -18.95
N TRP A 393 -8.91 -0.67 -19.23
CA TRP A 393 -10.23 -1.01 -18.70
C TRP A 393 -10.21 -1.16 -17.18
N LEU A 394 -9.25 -1.92 -16.62
CA LEU A 394 -9.07 -2.08 -15.17
C LEU A 394 -8.88 -0.73 -14.47
N LEU A 395 -7.96 0.07 -15.00
CA LEU A 395 -7.62 1.38 -14.44
C LEU A 395 -8.86 2.29 -14.42
N SER A 396 -9.68 2.26 -15.48
CA SER A 396 -10.92 3.04 -15.57
C SER A 396 -11.95 2.69 -14.49
N HIS A 397 -12.17 1.41 -14.21
CA HIS A 397 -13.15 0.96 -13.21
C HIS A 397 -12.69 1.29 -11.79
N MET A 398 -11.39 1.13 -11.51
CA MET A 398 -10.82 1.54 -10.21
C MET A 398 -10.94 3.06 -9.95
N GLY A 399 -11.08 3.87 -11.00
CA GLY A 399 -11.24 5.33 -10.89
C GLY A 399 -12.53 5.77 -10.18
N LYS A 400 -13.52 4.89 -10.06
CA LYS A 400 -14.75 5.16 -9.27
C LYS A 400 -14.49 5.24 -7.78
N ARG A 401 -13.44 4.56 -7.30
CA ARG A 401 -12.98 4.60 -5.91
C ARG A 401 -11.78 5.53 -5.71
N TRP A 402 -10.85 5.54 -6.66
CA TRP A 402 -9.53 6.16 -6.53
C TRP A 402 -9.35 7.31 -7.53
N PRO A 403 -9.56 8.58 -7.12
CA PRO A 403 -9.34 9.74 -7.99
C PRO A 403 -7.95 9.79 -8.63
N LEU A 404 -6.95 9.20 -7.98
CA LEU A 404 -5.59 9.01 -8.49
C LEU A 404 -5.52 8.47 -9.92
N VAL A 405 -6.44 7.60 -10.31
CA VAL A 405 -6.53 7.05 -11.67
C VAL A 405 -6.53 8.16 -12.74
N ALA A 406 -7.20 9.29 -12.50
CA ALA A 406 -7.26 10.39 -13.45
C ALA A 406 -5.91 11.08 -13.65
N VAL A 407 -5.03 11.06 -12.65
CA VAL A 407 -3.65 11.54 -12.77
C VAL A 407 -2.83 10.51 -13.55
N TYR A 408 -2.95 9.23 -13.23
CA TYR A 408 -2.22 8.16 -13.93
C TYR A 408 -2.52 8.09 -15.42
N LYS A 409 -3.79 8.19 -15.81
CA LYS A 409 -4.18 8.25 -17.23
C LYS A 409 -3.52 9.41 -17.97
N ARG A 410 -3.58 10.62 -17.43
CA ARG A 410 -2.93 11.80 -18.02
C ARG A 410 -1.42 11.63 -18.15
N THR A 411 -0.78 11.02 -17.15
CA THR A 411 0.66 10.75 -17.20
C THR A 411 1.00 9.70 -18.27
N LEU A 412 0.18 8.67 -18.43
CA LEU A 412 0.36 7.65 -19.48
C LEU A 412 0.18 8.26 -20.87
N GLU A 413 -0.87 9.05 -21.10
CA GLU A 413 -1.11 9.76 -22.38
C GLU A 413 0.07 10.68 -22.75
N ALA A 414 0.57 11.43 -21.76
CA ALA A 414 1.75 12.28 -21.96
C ALA A 414 3.00 11.46 -22.30
N ARG A 415 3.18 10.30 -21.67
CA ARG A 415 4.35 9.43 -21.91
C ARG A 415 4.29 8.78 -23.28
N GLU A 416 3.11 8.31 -23.69
CA GLU A 416 2.87 7.75 -25.03
C GLU A 416 3.14 8.80 -26.12
N SER A 417 2.69 10.05 -25.90
CA SER A 417 2.96 11.16 -26.81
C SER A 417 4.45 11.46 -26.96
N ILE A 418 5.22 11.43 -25.86
CA ILE A 418 6.67 11.63 -25.88
C ILE A 418 7.36 10.52 -26.68
N LEU A 419 6.99 9.26 -26.43
CA LEU A 419 7.56 8.12 -27.13
C LEU A 419 7.27 8.16 -28.64
N ALA A 420 6.05 8.55 -29.03
CA ALA A 420 5.68 8.70 -30.44
C ALA A 420 6.49 9.80 -31.15
N VAL A 421 6.85 10.88 -30.43
CA VAL A 421 7.72 11.95 -30.95
C VAL A 421 9.17 11.45 -31.08
N GLU A 422 9.68 10.73 -30.07
CA GLU A 422 11.02 10.14 -30.13
C GLU A 422 11.15 9.18 -31.32
N ASP A 423 10.13 8.35 -31.57
CA ASP A 423 10.11 7.40 -32.70
C ASP A 423 9.99 8.10 -34.07
N ALA A 424 9.35 9.27 -34.14
CA ALA A 424 9.28 10.05 -35.38
C ALA A 424 10.59 10.80 -35.72
N LEU A 425 11.49 10.93 -34.73
CA LEU A 425 12.77 11.62 -34.88
C LEU A 425 13.96 10.66 -35.16
N THR A 426 13.77 9.37 -34.94
CA THR A 426 14.70 8.27 -35.28
C THR A 426 14.35 7.65 -36.61
#